data_AF-A0A3D0VAM7-F1
#
_entry.id   AF-A0A3D0VAM7-F1
#
_cell.length_a   1.000
_cell.length_b   1.000
_cell.length_c   1.000
_cell.angle_alpha   90.00
_cell.angle_beta   90.00
_cell.angle_gamma   90.00
#
_symmetry.space_group_name_H-M   'P 1'
#
loop_
_entity.id
_entity.type
_entity.pdbx_description
1 polymer ?
#
loop_
_entity_poly.entity_id
_entity_poly.type
_entity_poly.pdbx_seq_one_letter_code
_entity_poly.pdbx_strand_id
1 'polypeptide(L)' 'ADQPAAVWAKANGHRFGFVVRYPWMLHPITGYYYEPWHLRFIGVEATTDMANRGISTVEEYFGVDAAPGYA' A
#
# COMPACT_ATOMS: atom_id res chain seq x y z
N ALA A 1 18.28 -5.08 -2.82
CA ALA A 1 18.02 -6.38 -3.47
C ALA A 1 17.12 -6.14 -4.67
N ASP A 2 17.41 -6.80 -5.79
CA ASP A 2 16.50 -6.80 -6.94
C ASP A 2 15.24 -7.60 -6.54
N GLN A 3 14.10 -6.92 -6.46
CA GLN A 3 12.83 -7.51 -6.01
C GLN A 3 11.77 -7.40 -7.12
N PRO A 4 11.95 -8.10 -8.25
CA PRO A 4 11.07 -7.98 -9.41
C PRO A 4 9.62 -8.32 -9.07
N ALA A 5 9.39 -9.29 -8.17
CA ALA A 5 8.06 -9.65 -7.70
C ALA A 5 7.38 -8.51 -6.92
N ALA A 6 8.12 -7.82 -6.05
CA ALA A 6 7.58 -6.69 -5.28
C ALA A 6 7.27 -5.49 -6.16
N VAL A 7 8.16 -5.20 -7.12
CA VAL A 7 7.94 -4.15 -8.13
C VAL A 7 6.69 -4.48 -8.95
N TRP A 8 6.55 -5.73 -9.41
CA TRP A 8 5.38 -6.16 -10.15
C TRP A 8 4.11 -6.08 -9.30
N ALA A 9 4.15 -6.52 -8.04
CA ALA A 9 3.02 -6.47 -7.12
C ALA A 9 2.60 -5.03 -6.81
N LYS A 10 3.54 -4.10 -6.60
CA LYS A 10 3.24 -2.67 -6.44
C LYS A 10 2.57 -2.09 -7.68
N ALA A 11 3.06 -2.44 -8.87
CA ALA A 11 2.53 -1.92 -10.13
C ALA A 11 1.18 -2.55 -10.54
N ASN A 12 0.93 -3.82 -10.21
CA ASN A 12 -0.21 -4.58 -10.75
C ASN A 12 -1.23 -5.01 -9.70
N GLY A 13 -0.91 -4.97 -8.41
CA GLY A 13 -1.75 -5.49 -7.33
C GLY A 13 -3.18 -4.94 -7.36
N HIS A 14 -3.34 -3.66 -7.73
CA HIS A 14 -4.63 -2.99 -7.78
C HIS A 14 -5.64 -3.68 -8.73
N ARG A 15 -5.14 -4.34 -9.78
CA ARG A 15 -5.96 -5.09 -10.75
C ARG A 15 -6.64 -6.30 -10.11
N PHE A 16 -6.16 -6.72 -8.94
CA PHE A 16 -6.59 -7.91 -8.22
C PHE A 16 -7.10 -7.59 -6.80
N GLY A 17 -7.25 -6.31 -6.46
CA GLY A 17 -7.73 -5.88 -5.14
C GLY A 17 -6.66 -5.79 -4.06
N PHE A 18 -5.38 -5.82 -4.44
CA PHE A 18 -4.25 -5.78 -3.51
C PHE A 18 -3.44 -4.48 -3.60
N VAL A 19 -2.93 -4.04 -2.45
CA VAL A 19 -1.88 -3.02 -2.35
C VAL A 19 -0.67 -3.58 -1.61
N VAL A 20 0.52 -3.04 -1.91
CA VAL A 20 1.67 -3.18 -0.99
C VAL A 20 1.37 -2.31 0.22
N ARG A 21 1.07 -2.95 1.35
CA ARG A 21 0.47 -2.30 2.52
C ARG A 21 1.38 -1.26 3.18
N TYR A 22 2.68 -1.53 3.14
CA TYR A 22 3.71 -0.68 3.74
C TYR A 22 4.73 -0.28 2.67
N PRO A 23 4.48 0.83 1.96
CA PRO A 23 5.35 1.29 0.88
C PRO A 23 6.58 2.04 1.42
N TRP A 24 7.61 2.12 0.57
CA TRP A 24 8.88 2.79 0.90
C TRP A 24 8.64 4.24 1.34
N MET A 25 9.30 4.63 2.44
CA MET A 25 9.27 5.97 3.04
C MET A 25 7.93 6.46 3.62
N LEU A 26 6.86 5.66 3.65
CA LEU A 26 5.57 6.10 4.24
C LEU A 26 5.31 5.56 5.66
N HIS A 27 6.34 5.06 6.35
CA HIS A 27 6.26 4.66 7.76
C HIS A 27 5.75 5.74 8.73
N PRO A 28 5.92 7.07 8.49
CA PRO A 28 5.30 8.07 9.35
C PRO A 28 3.76 8.07 9.30
N ILE A 29 3.18 7.53 8.22
CA ILE A 29 1.74 7.37 8.05
C ILE A 29 1.29 5.99 8.51
N THR A 30 1.97 4.93 8.02
CA THR A 30 1.53 3.55 8.21
C THR A 30 1.97 2.92 9.53
N GLY A 31 2.96 3.49 10.21
CA GLY A 31 3.58 2.92 11.41
C GLY A 31 4.58 1.79 11.18
N TYR A 32 4.68 1.25 9.96
CA TYR A 32 5.58 0.16 9.62
C TYR A 32 6.58 0.56 8.55
N TYR A 33 7.82 0.08 8.68
CA TYR A 33 8.83 0.20 7.64
C TYR A 33 8.42 -0.53 6.35
N TYR A 34 9.19 -0.32 5.29
CA TYR A 34 8.91 -0.91 3.99
C TYR A 34 8.86 -2.44 4.04
N GLU A 35 7.70 -3.01 3.71
CA GLU A 35 7.47 -4.45 3.61
C GLU A 35 6.97 -4.81 2.19
N PRO A 36 7.88 -4.98 1.22
CA PRO A 36 7.52 -5.28 -0.17
C PRO A 36 6.71 -6.56 -0.39
N TRP A 37 6.77 -7.48 0.58
CA TRP A 37 6.04 -8.75 0.57
C TRP A 37 4.64 -8.64 1.17
N HIS A 38 4.31 -7.55 1.89
CA HIS A 38 3.05 -7.43 2.60
C HIS A 38 1.96 -6.92 1.68
N LEU A 39 1.15 -7.84 1.17
CA LEU A 39 -0.02 -7.52 0.37
C LEU A 39 -1.26 -7.47 1.23
N ARG A 40 -2.05 -6.42 1.07
CA ARG A 40 -3.34 -6.26 1.74
C ARG A 40 -4.45 -6.22 0.71
N PHE A 41 -5.41 -7.15 0.84
CA PHE A 41 -6.65 -7.11 0.07
C PHE A 41 -7.61 -6.09 0.69
N ILE A 42 -8.10 -5.16 -0.14
CA ILE A 42 -9.16 -4.20 0.22
C ILE A 42 -10.26 -4.11 -0.87
N GLY A 43 -10.20 -4.99 -1.88
CA GLY A 43 -11.17 -5.03 -2.99
C GLY A 43 -10.71 -4.28 -4.23
N VAL A 44 -11.10 -4.80 -5.41
CA VAL A 44 -10.67 -4.29 -6.72
C VAL A 44 -11.06 -2.83 -6.93
N GLU A 45 -12.28 -2.46 -6.54
CA GLU A 45 -12.80 -1.09 -6.69
C GLU A 45 -11.92 -0.08 -5.93
N ALA A 46 -11.70 -0.33 -4.63
CA ALA A 46 -10.91 0.55 -3.78
C ALA A 46 -9.46 0.69 -4.26
N THR A 47 -8.80 -0.43 -4.57
CA THR A 47 -7.41 -0.37 -5.04
C THR A 47 -7.27 0.27 -6.41
N THR A 48 -8.28 0.13 -7.28
CA THR A 48 -8.30 0.81 -8.58
C THR A 48 -8.47 2.32 -8.41
N ASP A 49 -9.36 2.76 -7.52
CA ASP A 49 -9.53 4.17 -7.21
C ASP A 49 -8.26 4.78 -6.59
N MET A 50 -7.63 4.08 -5.65
CA MET A 50 -6.33 4.46 -5.09
C MET A 50 -5.28 4.65 -6.18
N ALA A 51 -5.16 3.69 -7.11
CA ALA A 51 -4.20 3.75 -8.21
C ALA A 51 -4.47 4.94 -9.14
N ASN A 52 -5.74 5.20 -9.48
CA ASN A 52 -6.13 6.32 -10.34
C ASN A 52 -5.88 7.69 -9.69
N ARG A 53 -6.03 7.78 -8.37
CA ARG A 53 -5.86 9.03 -7.60
C ARG A 53 -4.43 9.24 -7.08
N GLY A 54 -3.55 8.25 -7.25
CA GLY A 54 -2.18 8.31 -6.72
C GLY A 54 -2.08 8.18 -5.20
N ILE A 55 -3.10 7.62 -4.54
CA ILE A 55 -3.10 7.42 -3.09
C ILE A 55 -2.28 6.18 -2.75
N SER A 56 -1.31 6.34 -1.85
CA SER A 56 -0.28 5.32 -1.61
C SER A 56 -0.48 4.54 -0.31
N THR A 57 -1.33 5.02 0.61
CA THR A 57 -1.61 4.34 1.88
C THR A 57 -3.11 4.09 2.07
N VAL A 58 -3.40 3.06 2.86
CA VAL A 58 -4.78 2.71 3.22
C VAL A 58 -5.37 3.77 4.15
N GLU A 59 -4.53 4.36 5.00
CA GLU A 59 -4.86 5.44 5.92
C GLU A 59 -5.39 6.67 5.17
N GLU A 60 -4.61 7.17 4.20
CA GLU A 60 -5.02 8.30 3.35
C GLU A 60 -6.28 8.00 2.56
N TYR A 61 -6.45 6.75 2.09
CA TYR A 61 -7.61 6.36 1.30
C TYR A 61 -8.91 6.38 2.11
N PHE A 62 -8.88 5.83 3.33
CA PHE A 62 -10.05 5.78 4.20
C PHE A 62 -10.21 7.04 5.08
N GLY A 63 -9.29 7.99 4.99
CA GLY A 63 -9.34 9.23 5.75
C GLY A 63 -9.19 9.02 7.27
N VAL A 64 -8.43 8.00 7.66
CA VAL A 64 -8.10 7.76 9.08
C VAL A 64 -6.76 8.39 9.42
N ASP A 65 -6.56 8.69 10.70
CA ASP A 65 -5.32 9.31 11.17
C ASP A 65 -4.09 8.42 10.88
N ALA A 66 -2.94 9.07 10.72
CA ALA A 66 -1.65 8.39 10.68
C ALA A 66 -1.44 7.58 11.96
N ALA A 67 -0.85 6.39 11.83
CA ALA A 67 -0.62 5.47 12.94
C ALA A 67 0.87 5.20 13.17
N PRO A 68 1.71 6.22 13.46
CA PRO A 68 3.16 6.05 13.59
C PRO A 68 3.59 5.12 14.74
N GLY A 69 2.69 4.78 15.66
CA GLY A 69 2.96 3.96 16.85
C GLY A 69 2.48 2.51 16.79
N TYR A 70 2.12 1.97 15.61
CA TYR A 70 1.71 0.56 15.48
C TYR A 70 2.86 -0.46 15.57
N ALA A 71 4.11 -0.03 15.37
CA ALA A 71 5.29 -0.88 15.50
C ALA A 71 5.67 -1.17 16.95
#